data_AF-A0A414AQ59-F1
#
_entry.id   AF-A0A414AQ59-F1
#
_cell.length_a   1.000
_cell.length_b   1.000
_cell.length_c   1.000
_cell.angle_alpha   90.00
_cell.angle_beta   90.00
_cell.angle_gamma   90.00
#
_symmetry.space_group_name_H-M   'P 1'
#
loop_
_entity.id
_entity.type
_entity.pdbx_description
1 polymer ?
#
loop_
_entity_poly.entity_id
_entity_poly.type
_entity_poly.pdbx_seq_one_letter_code
_entity_poly.pdbx_strand_id
1 'polypeptide(L)'
;MNLLIKDRASGKTTGLIYTSEATQYPIVTFNRMSINYIKEKAKDMGCLIPEPLCIADLKSNSAMGRILPDNVLLDEAGGIIGDALKAYLRTNIVAATMTDSLREHYDRMKKAE
;
A
#
# COMPACT_ATOMS: atom_id res chain seq x y z
N MET A 1 -10.91 2.44 -1.65
CA MET A 1 -9.51 2.01 -1.88
C MET A 1 -9.49 1.08 -3.08
N ASN A 2 -8.53 1.25 -3.98
CA ASN A 2 -8.34 0.35 -5.11
C ASN A 2 -7.41 -0.80 -4.69
N LEU A 3 -7.80 -2.04 -5.01
CA LEU A 3 -7.01 -3.22 -4.68
C LEU A 3 -6.12 -3.59 -5.87
N LEU A 4 -4.80 -3.54 -5.68
CA LEU A 4 -3.84 -4.02 -6.68
C LEU A 4 -3.51 -5.49 -6.40
N ILE A 5 -4.47 -6.38 -6.68
CA ILE A 5 -4.32 -7.82 -6.47
C ILE A 5 -3.60 -8.43 -7.67
N LYS A 6 -2.43 -8.98 -7.43
CA LYS A 6 -1.69 -9.81 -8.38
C LYS A 6 -1.02 -10.97 -7.67
N ASP A 7 -0.55 -11.97 -8.42
CA ASP A 7 0.21 -13.09 -7.89
C ASP A 7 1.54 -12.67 -7.24
N ARG A 8 2.21 -13.60 -6.55
CA ARG A 8 3.51 -13.31 -5.94
C ARG A 8 4.53 -12.96 -7.04
N ALA A 9 5.42 -12.02 -6.75
CA ALA A 9 6.47 -11.55 -7.66
C ALA A 9 6.01 -10.98 -9.02
N SER A 10 4.72 -10.69 -9.22
CA SER A 10 4.18 -10.17 -10.49
C SER A 10 4.22 -8.64 -10.60
N GLY A 11 5.12 -7.97 -9.86
CA GLY A 11 5.31 -6.52 -9.94
C GLY A 11 4.26 -5.66 -9.21
N LYS A 12 3.73 -6.09 -8.06
CA LYS A 12 2.81 -5.27 -7.25
C LYS A 12 3.46 -3.95 -6.80
N THR A 13 4.62 -4.02 -6.15
CA THR A 13 5.39 -2.82 -5.76
C THR A 13 5.75 -1.94 -6.95
N THR A 14 6.04 -2.53 -8.11
CA THR A 14 6.29 -1.78 -9.36
C THR A 14 5.06 -0.95 -9.77
N GLY A 15 3.86 -1.54 -9.72
CA GLY A 15 2.62 -0.82 -9.99
C GLY A 15 2.34 0.30 -8.98
N LEU A 16 2.65 0.05 -7.71
CA LEU A 16 2.61 1.05 -6.64
C LEU A 16 3.56 2.22 -6.88
N ILE A 17 4.78 1.97 -7.36
CA ILE A 17 5.77 3.01 -7.70
C ILE A 17 5.25 3.90 -8.84
N TYR A 18 4.77 3.32 -9.94
CA TYR A 18 4.18 4.13 -11.03
C TYR A 18 2.95 4.92 -10.56
N THR A 19 2.12 4.32 -9.71
CA THR A 19 0.97 5.01 -9.12
C THR A 19 1.43 6.17 -8.25
N SER A 20 2.47 5.97 -7.45
CA SER A 20 3.07 7.00 -6.58
C SER A 20 3.66 8.15 -7.40
N GLU A 21 4.37 7.84 -8.48
CA GLU A 21 4.88 8.86 -9.41
C GLU A 21 3.75 9.67 -10.04
N ALA A 22 2.70 9.01 -10.53
CA ALA A 22 1.58 9.67 -11.19
C ALA A 22 0.72 10.53 -10.23
N THR A 23 0.57 10.09 -8.97
CA THR A 23 -0.34 10.73 -7.99
C THR A 23 0.38 11.61 -6.97
N GLN A 24 1.69 11.45 -6.85
CA GLN A 24 2.50 12.03 -5.78
C GLN A 24 2.03 11.64 -4.36
N TYR A 25 1.37 10.48 -4.23
CA TYR A 25 1.03 9.91 -2.94
C TYR A 25 2.17 9.03 -2.43
N PRO A 26 2.64 9.20 -1.17
CA PRO A 26 3.73 8.40 -0.64
C PRO A 26 3.28 6.95 -0.41
N ILE A 27 4.23 6.02 -0.59
CA ILE A 27 4.02 4.61 -0.32
C ILE A 27 4.30 4.34 1.16
N VAL A 28 3.34 3.78 1.87
CA VAL A 28 3.46 3.30 3.25
C VAL A 28 3.80 1.81 3.23
N THR A 29 4.79 1.40 4.03
CA THR A 29 5.21 0.00 4.18
C THR A 29 5.54 -0.36 5.64
N PHE A 30 5.85 -1.63 5.90
CA PHE A 30 5.92 -2.17 7.26
C PHE A 30 7.21 -1.84 8.01
N ASN A 31 8.35 -1.80 7.31
CA ASN A 31 9.66 -1.63 7.94
C ASN A 31 10.63 -0.81 7.06
N ARG A 32 11.75 -0.38 7.64
CA ARG A 32 12.74 0.46 6.95
C ARG A 32 13.52 -0.28 5.84
N MET A 33 13.64 -1.60 5.90
CA MET A 33 14.23 -2.34 4.78
C MET A 33 13.35 -2.25 3.53
N SER A 34 12.03 -2.36 3.71
CA SER A 34 11.06 -2.16 2.63
C SER A 34 11.10 -0.74 2.07
N ILE A 35 11.34 0.28 2.89
CA ILE A 35 11.56 1.67 2.43
C ILE A 35 12.75 1.72 1.46
N ASN A 36 13.90 1.18 1.88
CA ASN A 36 15.10 1.18 1.06
C ASN A 36 14.87 0.42 -0.26
N TYR A 37 14.22 -0.74 -0.20
CA TYR A 37 13.84 -1.50 -1.39
C TYR A 37 12.97 -0.68 -2.37
N ILE A 38 11.95 0.02 -1.86
CA ILE A 38 11.08 0.86 -2.70
C ILE A 38 11.88 1.99 -3.35
N LYS A 39 12.76 2.65 -2.59
CA LYS A 39 13.59 3.76 -3.07
C LYS A 39 14.58 3.31 -4.14
N GLU A 40 15.29 2.21 -3.90
CA GLU A 40 16.21 1.63 -4.87
C GLU A 40 15.47 1.23 -6.14
N LYS A 41 14.33 0.55 -6.01
CA LYS A 41 13.53 0.14 -7.15
C LYS A 41 12.96 1.32 -7.94
N ALA A 42 12.50 2.37 -7.27
CA ALA A 42 12.03 3.58 -7.93
C ALA A 42 13.17 4.26 -8.72
N LYS A 43 14.37 4.31 -8.12
CA LYS A 43 15.57 4.80 -8.81
C LYS A 43 15.93 3.97 -10.04
N ASP A 44 15.92 2.64 -9.93
CA ASP A 44 16.20 1.74 -11.05
C ASP A 44 15.16 1.87 -12.18
N MET A 45 13.92 2.19 -11.82
CA MET A 45 12.83 2.46 -12.76
C MET A 45 12.88 3.89 -13.36
N GLY A 46 13.74 4.78 -12.84
CA GLY A 46 13.77 6.19 -13.22
C GLY A 46 12.58 7.00 -12.71
N CYS A 47 11.84 6.50 -11.72
CA CYS A 47 10.64 7.13 -11.21
C CYS A 47 10.94 8.14 -10.10
N LEU A 48 10.25 9.29 -10.14
CA LEU A 48 10.31 10.31 -9.08
C LEU A 48 9.10 10.21 -8.16
N ILE A 49 9.30 9.59 -6.99
CA ILE A 49 8.26 9.38 -5.98
C ILE A 49 8.52 10.21 -4.71
N PRO A 50 7.46 10.59 -3.95
CA PRO A 50 7.62 11.13 -2.61
C PRO A 50 8.34 10.15 -1.67
N GLU A 51 8.91 10.67 -0.57
CA GLU A 51 9.58 9.84 0.43
C GLU A 51 8.61 8.78 1.00
N PRO A 52 8.92 7.48 0.88
CA PRO A 52 8.08 6.44 1.44
C PRO A 52 8.02 6.51 2.97
N LEU A 53 6.92 6.02 3.56
CA LEU A 53 6.64 6.10 4.99
C LEU A 53 6.64 4.72 5.64
N CYS A 54 7.24 4.61 6.81
CA CYS A 54 7.24 3.37 7.60
C CYS A 54 6.13 3.41 8.64
N ILE A 55 5.24 2.42 8.65
CA ILE A 55 4.12 2.34 9.61
C ILE A 55 4.61 2.28 11.07
N ALA A 56 5.77 1.66 11.32
CA ALA A 56 6.36 1.60 12.65
C ALA A 56 6.73 2.99 13.18
N ASP A 57 7.16 3.90 12.30
CA ASP A 57 7.48 5.27 12.66
C ASP A 57 6.21 6.06 12.97
N LEU A 58 5.10 5.76 12.28
CA LEU A 58 3.78 6.38 12.50
C LEU A 58 3.13 5.93 13.82
N LYS A 59 3.42 4.70 14.28
CA LYS A 59 2.90 4.15 15.55
C LYS A 59 3.66 4.65 16.80
N SER A 60 4.83 5.25 16.64
CA SER A 60 5.66 5.67 17.78
C SER A 60 5.14 6.96 18.42
N ASN A 61 5.31 7.13 19.74
CA ASN A 61 4.99 8.39 20.45
C ASN A 61 5.77 9.60 19.89
N SER A 62 6.83 9.36 19.11
CA SER A 62 7.61 10.35 18.36
C SER A 62 6.87 10.91 17.13
N ALA A 63 5.72 10.35 16.75
CA ALA A 63 4.86 10.85 15.68
C ALA A 63 3.98 12.03 16.12
N MET A 64 3.99 12.39 17.40
CA MET A 64 3.22 13.51 17.95
C MET A 64 3.62 14.82 17.27
N GLY A 65 2.75 15.33 16.38
CA GLY A 65 2.98 16.54 15.58
C GLY A 65 3.29 16.31 14.09
N ARG A 66 3.43 15.05 13.62
CA ARG A 66 3.53 14.77 12.18
C ARG A 66 2.15 14.90 11.52
N ILE A 67 2.05 15.80 10.55
CA ILE A 67 0.91 15.87 9.65
C ILE A 67 1.03 14.67 8.70
N LEU A 68 0.08 13.73 8.81
CA LEU A 68 -0.03 12.66 7.84
C LEU A 68 -0.59 13.23 6.53
N PRO A 69 -0.09 12.76 5.37
CA PRO A 69 -0.68 13.12 4.09
C PRO A 69 -2.10 12.58 3.97
N ASP A 70 -2.98 13.32 3.28
CA ASP A 70 -4.39 12.96 3.11
C ASP A 70 -4.58 11.62 2.38
N ASN A 71 -3.65 11.30 1.47
CA ASN A 71 -3.68 10.08 0.65
C ASN A 71 -2.35 9.35 0.73
N VAL A 72 -2.42 8.03 0.86
CA VAL A 72 -1.27 7.13 0.87
C VAL A 72 -1.55 5.90 0.02
N LEU A 73 -0.48 5.30 -0.51
CA LEU A 73 -0.54 3.99 -1.15
C LEU A 73 0.06 2.95 -0.20
N LEU A 74 -0.56 1.79 -0.07
CA LEU A 74 -0.15 0.80 0.94
C LEU A 74 0.51 -0.41 0.28
N ASP A 75 1.79 -0.62 0.55
CA ASP A 75 2.50 -1.85 0.16
C ASP A 75 2.40 -2.90 1.29
N GLU A 76 2.28 -4.17 0.92
CA GLU A 76 2.02 -5.28 1.85
C GLU A 76 0.81 -5.04 2.79
N ALA A 77 -0.27 -4.51 2.20
CA ALA A 77 -1.47 -4.04 2.91
C ALA A 77 -2.08 -5.04 3.90
N GLY A 78 -2.05 -6.34 3.59
CA GLY A 78 -2.67 -7.38 4.44
C GLY A 78 -2.12 -7.39 5.87
N GLY A 79 -0.80 -7.27 6.04
CA GLY A 79 -0.17 -7.23 7.37
C GLY A 79 -0.52 -5.95 8.12
N ILE A 80 -0.50 -4.80 7.42
CA ILE A 80 -0.78 -3.49 8.03
C ILE A 80 -2.25 -3.40 8.47
N ILE A 81 -3.18 -3.84 7.61
CA ILE A 81 -4.61 -3.85 7.92
C ILE A 81 -4.90 -4.83 9.07
N GLY A 82 -4.30 -6.03 9.05
CA GLY A 82 -4.46 -7.02 10.12
C GLY A 82 -4.04 -6.47 11.48
N ASP A 83 -2.88 -5.82 11.55
CA ASP A 83 -2.39 -5.15 12.77
C ASP A 83 -3.32 -4.03 13.24
N ALA A 84 -3.77 -3.18 12.32
CA ALA A 84 -4.65 -2.06 12.62
C ALA A 84 -6.01 -2.55 13.16
N LEU A 85 -6.60 -3.56 12.52
CA LEU A 85 -7.86 -4.15 12.95
C LEU A 85 -7.72 -4.89 14.28
N LYS A 86 -6.60 -5.59 14.52
CA LYS A 86 -6.33 -6.21 15.82
C LYS A 86 -6.27 -5.17 16.94
N ALA A 87 -5.61 -4.04 16.71
CA ALA A 87 -5.55 -2.94 17.67
C ALA A 87 -6.94 -2.32 17.93
N TYR A 88 -7.72 -2.11 16.86
CA TYR A 88 -9.06 -1.53 16.94
C TYR A 88 -10.07 -2.46 17.63
N LEU A 89 -10.15 -3.72 17.20
CA LEU A 89 -11.11 -4.71 17.68
C LEU A 89 -10.67 -5.42 18.97
N ARG A 90 -9.41 -5.23 19.38
CA ARG A 90 -8.78 -5.89 20.55
C ARG A 90 -8.87 -7.42 20.51
N THR A 91 -8.91 -8.00 19.32
CA THR A 91 -8.99 -9.45 19.09
C THR A 91 -8.23 -9.84 17.83
N ASN A 92 -7.86 -11.12 17.71
CA ASN A 92 -7.13 -11.61 16.55
C ASN A 92 -8.07 -11.74 15.33
N ILE A 93 -7.65 -11.16 14.21
CA ILE A 93 -8.32 -11.33 12.93
C ILE A 93 -7.78 -12.58 12.27
N VAL A 94 -8.64 -13.60 12.13
CA VAL A 94 -8.26 -14.91 11.57
C VAL A 94 -8.54 -15.00 10.07
N ALA A 95 -9.52 -14.24 9.56
CA ALA A 95 -9.87 -14.17 8.15
C ALA A 95 -10.61 -12.85 7.86
N ALA A 96 -10.51 -12.37 6.61
CA ALA A 96 -11.27 -11.23 6.10
C ALA A 96 -11.52 -11.40 4.60
N THR A 97 -12.64 -10.89 4.11
CA THR A 97 -12.98 -10.85 2.68
C THR A 97 -12.94 -9.42 2.20
N MET A 98 -12.51 -9.20 0.96
CA MET A 98 -12.54 -7.89 0.31
C MET A 98 -13.06 -8.03 -1.12
N THR A 99 -13.93 -7.10 -1.50
CA THR A 99 -14.42 -7.00 -2.88
C THR A 99 -13.50 -6.12 -3.70
N ASP A 100 -13.07 -6.60 -4.87
CA ASP A 100 -12.34 -5.82 -5.85
C ASP A 100 -13.32 -5.25 -6.89
N SER A 101 -13.97 -4.15 -6.53
CA SER A 101 -15.01 -3.53 -7.37
C SER A 101 -14.50 -3.09 -8.75
N LEU A 102 -13.20 -2.79 -8.88
CA LEU A 102 -12.56 -2.42 -10.14
C LEU A 102 -12.43 -3.64 -11.05
N ARG A 103 -11.90 -4.74 -10.52
CA ARG A 103 -11.83 -6.00 -11.27
C ARG A 103 -13.21 -6.48 -11.69
N GLU A 104 -14.18 -6.46 -10.78
CA GLU A 104 -15.56 -6.82 -11.12
C GLU A 104 -16.15 -5.93 -12.21
N HIS A 105 -15.82 -4.64 -12.22
CA HIS A 105 -16.23 -3.74 -13.29
C HIS A 105 -15.61 -4.13 -14.64
N TYR A 106 -14.30 -4.37 -14.70
CA TYR A 106 -13.64 -4.82 -15.93
C TYR A 106 -14.14 -6.17 -16.42
N ASP A 107 -14.40 -7.12 -15.52
CA ASP A 107 -14.94 -8.44 -15.86
C ASP A 107 -16.36 -8.34 -16.43
N ARG A 108 -17.17 -7.38 -15.97
CA ARG A 108 -18.49 -7.09 -16.57
C ARG A 108 -18.36 -6.51 -17.98
N MET A 109 -17.42 -5.59 -18.21
CA MET A 109 -17.21 -5.01 -19.54
C MET A 109 -16.78 -6.07 -20.55
N LYS A 110 -15.86 -6.96 -20.18
CA LYS A 110 -15.40 -8.07 -21.06
C LYS A 110 -16.48 -9.07 -21.43
N LYS A 111 -17.51 -9.25 -20.60
CA LYS A 111 -18.63 -10.16 -20.87
C LYS A 111 -19.69 -9.54 -21.78
N ALA A 112 -19.64 -8.23 -21.98
CA ALA A 112 -20.55 -7.50 -22.85
C ALA A 112 -20.02 -7.34 -24.29
N GLU A 113 -18.79 -7.81 -24.54
CA GLU A 113 -18.16 -7.96 -25.87
C GLU A 113 -18.35 -9.38 -26.41
#